data_AF-A0A813JFX0-F1
#
_entry.id   AF-A0A813JFX0-F1
#
_cell.length_a   1.000
_cell.length_b   1.000
_cell.length_c   1.000
_cell.angle_alpha   90.00
_cell.angle_beta   90.00
_cell.angle_gamma   90.00
#
_symmetry.space_group_name_H-M   'P 1'
#
loop_
_entity.id
_entity.type
_entity.pdbx_description
1 polymer ?
#
loop_
_entity_poly.entity_id
_entity_poly.type
_entity_poly.pdbx_seq_one_letter_code
_entity_poly.pdbx_strand_id
1 'polypeptide(L)'
;VYYWEKIQGSGIVVPYAAHELASQRDKLRVIREHVLRVVRDYNQIMTALSPEERRLFNHHIRTLDRKIGPGLTKYNWTSDGIKEFFVRDSCKECAKVYDWCKQFKKNNNEIIQVCKKISEMHLIKIEKKVVHRDEEFRDIQERQREEVKKEFTKAHEKITDLMLNSYQFFEQHPADIQREWKTYVDKVDKRVEEALKKAVKTSLQDLCKALNGVDTKTEPSPLFRIQAVLDDIKMDFKPPMHQLKDLLQMVCRDMTMTLAVVPRLAAHLHAVKAERDRVRKAQMEEVRRAAQRTLGDLWGRSVSVGGGFCSESHIGLSAVREVCISSLGSLAGRLGLVGRGLELPAFWPGDSAGNQIWADEAIAGRQVFRALYSFIAFAALGTAYQIYGQVAPSSGTVLEVPTEGSVLNLALLFCASAAQGISVASLANPSPLSLVPGFRSEQ
;
A
#
# COMPACT_ATOMS: atom_id res chain seq x y z
N VAL A 1 39.30 35.59 -8.37
CA VAL A 1 38.75 36.57 -7.40
C VAL A 1 39.38 36.42 -6.02
N TYR A 2 39.18 35.32 -5.27
CA TYR A 2 39.79 35.14 -3.94
C TYR A 2 41.30 35.43 -3.86
N TYR A 3 42.08 34.93 -4.83
CA TYR A 3 43.53 35.21 -4.88
C TYR A 3 43.86 36.63 -5.35
N TRP A 4 43.03 37.25 -6.18
CA TRP A 4 43.23 38.62 -6.65
C TRP A 4 42.83 39.67 -5.60
N GLU A 5 41.79 39.40 -4.81
CA GLU A 5 41.41 40.22 -3.64
C GLU A 5 42.54 40.26 -2.60
N LYS A 6 43.26 39.15 -2.41
CA LYS A 6 44.44 39.11 -1.54
C LYS A 6 45.66 39.87 -2.06
N ILE A 7 45.69 40.19 -3.35
CA ILE A 7 46.81 40.86 -4.04
C ILE A 7 46.41 42.31 -4.43
N GLN A 8 45.25 42.81 -4.00
CA GLN A 8 44.75 44.15 -4.33
C GLN A 8 45.72 45.30 -3.94
N GLY A 9 46.65 45.07 -3.01
CA GLY A 9 47.72 46.02 -2.67
C GLY A 9 48.81 46.19 -3.76
N SER A 10 48.82 45.36 -4.81
CA SER A 10 49.83 45.34 -5.87
C SER A 10 49.38 46.03 -7.18
N GLY A 11 48.27 46.77 -7.16
CA GLY A 11 47.76 47.54 -8.31
C GLY A 11 46.98 46.74 -9.36
N ILE A 12 46.73 45.44 -9.13
CA ILE A 12 45.94 44.60 -10.02
C ILE A 12 44.47 44.70 -9.64
N VAL A 13 43.67 45.37 -10.48
CA VAL A 13 42.22 45.52 -10.30
C VAL A 13 41.49 44.30 -10.89
N VAL A 14 40.54 43.74 -10.13
CA VAL A 14 39.71 42.63 -10.60
C VAL A 14 38.74 43.14 -11.67
N PRO A 15 38.69 42.53 -12.88
CA PRO A 15 37.70 42.90 -13.89
C PRO A 15 36.27 42.77 -13.35
N TYR A 16 35.41 43.75 -13.67
CA TYR A 16 34.03 43.80 -13.17
C TYR A 16 33.26 42.50 -13.42
N ALA A 17 33.36 41.92 -14.61
CA ALA A 17 32.73 40.64 -14.97
C ALA A 17 33.15 39.49 -14.04
N ALA A 18 34.41 39.47 -13.57
CA ALA A 18 34.88 38.44 -12.64
C ALA A 18 34.31 38.66 -11.22
N HIS A 19 34.15 39.92 -10.80
CA HIS A 19 33.52 40.26 -9.52
C HIS A 19 32.02 39.91 -9.51
N GLU A 20 31.32 40.22 -10.61
CA GLU A 20 29.91 39.86 -10.80
C GLU A 20 29.70 38.33 -10.74
N LEU A 21 30.51 37.55 -11.45
CA LEU A 21 30.46 36.08 -11.38
C LEU A 21 30.76 35.55 -9.98
N ALA A 22 31.72 36.15 -9.28
CA ALA A 22 32.05 35.75 -7.90
C ALA A 22 30.92 36.06 -6.92
N SER A 23 30.16 37.15 -7.13
CA SER A 23 28.99 37.49 -6.30
C SER A 23 27.89 36.42 -6.37
N GLN A 24 27.75 35.74 -7.52
CA GLN A 24 26.77 34.67 -7.73
C GLN A 24 27.27 33.28 -7.27
N ARG A 25 28.53 33.15 -6.89
CA ARG A 25 29.18 31.87 -6.55
C ARG A 25 28.39 31.05 -5.54
N ASP A 26 27.96 31.66 -4.44
CA ASP A 26 27.26 30.95 -3.36
C ASP A 26 25.85 30.53 -3.78
N LYS A 27 25.12 31.37 -4.53
CA LYS A 27 23.82 31.01 -5.13
C LYS A 27 23.96 29.80 -6.05
N LEU A 28 24.95 29.81 -6.94
CA LEU A 28 25.21 28.71 -7.88
C LEU A 28 25.66 27.44 -7.16
N ARG A 29 26.47 27.56 -6.10
CA ARG A 29 26.87 26.43 -5.25
C ARG A 29 25.65 25.76 -4.61
N VAL A 30 24.73 26.54 -4.03
CA VAL A 30 23.51 25.99 -3.41
C VAL A 30 22.62 25.28 -4.45
N ILE A 31 22.44 25.87 -5.63
CA ILE A 31 21.68 25.24 -6.73
C ILE A 31 22.33 23.92 -7.14
N ARG A 32 23.67 23.89 -7.28
CA ARG A 32 24.41 22.66 -7.61
C ARG A 32 24.16 21.56 -6.58
N GLU A 33 24.25 21.84 -5.28
CA GLU A 33 24.02 20.83 -4.24
C GLU A 33 22.58 20.28 -4.30
N HIS A 34 21.60 21.15 -4.57
CA HIS A 34 20.21 20.74 -4.74
C HIS A 34 19.99 19.84 -5.96
N VAL A 35 20.60 20.16 -7.11
CA VAL A 35 20.52 19.32 -8.30
C VAL A 35 21.27 17.99 -8.11
N LEU A 36 22.44 18.02 -7.46
CA LEU A 36 23.21 16.80 -7.16
C LEU A 36 22.42 15.81 -6.29
N ARG A 37 21.56 16.31 -5.41
CA ARG A 37 20.64 15.45 -4.64
C ARG A 37 19.69 14.67 -5.55
N VAL A 38 19.03 15.34 -6.50
CA VAL A 38 18.12 14.69 -7.46
C VAL A 38 18.86 13.62 -8.27
N VAL A 39 20.06 13.94 -8.75
CA VAL A 39 20.90 13.01 -9.52
C VAL A 39 21.27 11.79 -8.68
N ARG A 40 21.63 11.99 -7.40
CA ARG A 40 21.96 10.91 -6.48
C ARG A 40 20.75 9.99 -6.24
N ASP A 41 19.59 10.58 -5.96
CA ASP A 41 18.35 9.84 -5.69
C ASP A 41 17.94 9.00 -6.91
N TYR A 42 18.03 9.57 -8.12
CA TYR A 42 17.77 8.84 -9.36
C TYR A 42 18.77 7.69 -9.60
N ASN A 43 20.07 7.96 -9.45
CA ASN A 43 21.11 6.95 -9.61
C ASN A 43 20.97 5.82 -8.59
N GLN A 44 20.51 6.10 -7.38
CA GLN A 44 20.22 5.10 -6.36
C GLN A 44 19.12 4.13 -6.79
N ILE A 45 18.06 4.62 -7.44
CA ILE A 45 17.00 3.76 -8.01
C ILE A 45 17.57 2.89 -9.12
N MET A 46 18.32 3.47 -10.06
CA MET A 46 18.87 2.76 -11.20
C MET A 46 19.86 1.67 -10.77
N THR A 47 20.70 1.95 -9.77
CA THR A 47 21.66 0.98 -9.22
C THR A 47 21.00 -0.11 -8.38
N ALA A 48 19.87 0.17 -7.73
CA ALA A 48 19.13 -0.82 -6.93
C ALA A 48 18.40 -1.87 -7.79
N LEU A 49 17.99 -1.51 -9.01
CA LEU A 49 17.21 -2.38 -9.91
C LEU A 49 18.12 -3.18 -10.86
N SER A 50 17.89 -4.50 -10.93
CA SER A 50 18.52 -5.37 -11.92
C SER A 50 17.96 -5.10 -13.33
N PRO A 51 18.65 -5.50 -14.42
CA PRO A 51 18.16 -5.29 -15.78
C PRO A 51 16.76 -5.85 -16.03
N GLU A 52 16.40 -6.95 -15.38
CA GLU A 52 15.05 -7.56 -15.48
C GLU A 52 14.02 -6.74 -14.70
N GLU A 53 14.36 -6.34 -13.47
CA GLU A 53 13.47 -5.51 -12.64
C GLU A 53 13.26 -4.12 -13.25
N ARG A 54 14.26 -3.58 -13.95
CA ARG A 54 14.12 -2.34 -14.72
C ARG A 54 13.07 -2.43 -15.82
N ARG A 55 12.82 -3.63 -16.38
CA ARG A 55 11.72 -3.85 -17.34
C ARG A 55 10.38 -3.77 -16.64
N LEU A 56 10.25 -4.40 -15.48
CA LEU A 56 9.04 -4.35 -14.66
C LEU A 56 8.73 -2.92 -14.14
N PHE A 57 9.76 -2.18 -13.72
CA PHE A 57 9.66 -0.79 -13.27
C PHE A 57 9.70 0.24 -14.41
N ASN A 58 9.71 -0.19 -15.69
CA ASN A 58 9.98 0.71 -16.80
C ASN A 58 8.99 1.88 -16.89
N HIS A 59 7.71 1.64 -16.60
CA HIS A 59 6.70 2.71 -16.59
C HIS A 59 6.97 3.76 -15.50
N HIS A 60 7.36 3.32 -14.29
CA HIS A 60 7.75 4.21 -13.20
C HIS A 60 9.00 5.01 -13.56
N ILE A 61 10.01 4.36 -14.16
CA ILE A 61 11.24 5.02 -14.62
C ILE A 61 10.92 6.05 -15.70
N ARG A 62 10.12 5.72 -16.72
CA ARG A 62 9.71 6.68 -17.77
C ARG A 62 8.94 7.88 -17.21
N THR A 63 8.10 7.66 -16.20
CA THR A 63 7.39 8.75 -15.53
C THR A 63 8.37 9.65 -14.78
N LEU A 64 9.37 9.07 -14.13
CA LEU A 64 10.44 9.80 -13.47
C LEU A 64 11.32 10.58 -14.47
N ASP A 65 11.67 9.97 -15.60
CA ASP A 65 12.44 10.60 -16.67
C ASP A 65 11.71 11.83 -17.24
N ARG A 66 10.39 11.73 -17.43
CA ARG A 66 9.56 12.87 -17.86
C ARG A 66 9.53 14.00 -16.83
N LYS A 67 9.55 13.68 -15.54
CA LYS A 67 9.61 14.67 -14.45
C LYS A 67 10.97 15.37 -14.39
N ILE A 68 12.06 14.63 -14.64
CA ILE A 68 13.43 15.15 -14.60
C ILE A 68 13.81 15.87 -15.90
N GLY A 69 13.23 15.49 -17.05
CA GLY A 69 13.55 16.01 -18.38
C GLY A 69 13.61 17.54 -18.52
N PRO A 70 12.69 18.32 -17.93
CA PRO A 70 12.77 19.78 -17.93
C PRO A 70 14.05 20.34 -17.28
N GLY A 71 14.64 19.63 -16.32
CA GLY A 71 15.93 19.97 -15.72
C GLY A 71 17.12 19.83 -16.65
N LEU A 72 16.99 19.07 -17.75
CA LEU A 72 18.04 18.88 -18.75
C LEU A 72 17.91 19.83 -19.95
N THR A 73 16.69 20.30 -20.23
CA THR A 73 16.37 21.00 -21.49
C THR A 73 15.85 22.42 -21.29
N LYS A 74 15.11 22.68 -20.21
CA LYS A 74 14.36 23.94 -20.01
C LYS A 74 14.97 24.83 -18.93
N TYR A 75 15.41 24.26 -17.81
CA TYR A 75 15.93 25.05 -16.69
C TYR A 75 17.42 25.36 -16.86
N ASN A 76 17.79 26.58 -16.50
CA ASN A 76 19.17 27.09 -16.50
C ASN A 76 19.51 27.73 -15.14
N TRP A 77 20.77 28.14 -14.97
CA TRP A 77 21.24 28.76 -13.72
C TRP A 77 20.61 30.11 -13.38
N THR A 78 19.91 30.74 -14.33
CA THR A 78 19.17 32.00 -14.11
C THR A 78 17.70 31.80 -13.78
N SER A 79 17.18 30.58 -13.87
CA SER A 79 15.77 30.29 -13.58
C SER A 79 15.52 30.37 -12.07
N ASP A 80 14.62 31.26 -11.64
CA ASP A 80 14.23 31.35 -10.24
C ASP A 80 13.21 30.25 -9.85
N GLY A 81 13.20 29.87 -8.57
CA GLY A 81 12.26 28.88 -8.04
C GLY A 81 12.58 27.40 -8.36
N ILE A 82 13.72 27.08 -9.01
CA ILE A 82 14.12 25.69 -9.31
C ILE A 82 14.08 24.79 -8.07
N LYS A 83 14.51 25.31 -6.92
CA LYS A 83 14.53 24.55 -5.66
C LYS A 83 13.13 24.05 -5.28
N GLU A 84 12.13 24.93 -5.28
CA GLU A 84 10.80 24.63 -4.75
C GLU A 84 9.91 23.89 -5.75
N PHE A 85 10.00 24.23 -7.05
CA PHE A 85 9.13 23.67 -8.07
C PHE A 85 9.73 22.45 -8.79
N PHE A 86 11.05 22.36 -8.90
CA PHE A 86 11.70 21.25 -9.63
C PHE A 86 12.38 20.28 -8.69
N VAL A 87 13.34 20.74 -7.87
CA VAL A 87 14.16 19.85 -7.03
C VAL A 87 13.31 19.13 -5.99
N ARG A 88 12.49 19.88 -5.24
CA ARG A 88 11.63 19.31 -4.21
C ARG A 88 10.68 18.25 -4.76
N ASP A 89 10.04 18.52 -5.88
CA ASP A 89 9.07 17.62 -6.49
C ASP A 89 9.75 16.41 -7.14
N SER A 90 10.91 16.60 -7.79
CA SER A 90 11.71 15.50 -8.35
C SER A 90 12.23 14.57 -7.25
N CYS A 91 12.75 15.12 -6.15
CA CYS A 91 13.18 14.33 -5.00
C CYS A 91 12.01 13.56 -4.36
N LYS A 92 10.81 14.15 -4.26
CA LYS A 92 9.61 13.46 -3.76
C LYS A 92 9.23 12.28 -4.64
N GLU A 93 9.19 12.46 -5.96
CA GLU A 93 8.88 11.37 -6.89
C GLU A 93 9.98 10.29 -6.89
N CYS A 94 11.27 10.67 -6.85
CA CYS A 94 12.37 9.72 -6.66
C CYS A 94 12.19 8.91 -5.37
N ALA A 95 11.92 9.57 -4.24
CA ALA A 95 11.75 8.90 -2.95
C ALA A 95 10.59 7.88 -3.00
N LYS A 96 9.45 8.27 -3.59
CA LYS A 96 8.29 7.39 -3.77
C LYS A 96 8.61 6.15 -4.61
N VAL A 97 9.29 6.33 -5.76
CA VAL A 97 9.69 5.19 -6.62
C VAL A 97 10.71 4.32 -5.90
N TYR A 98 11.66 4.91 -5.20
CA TYR A 98 12.65 4.18 -4.41
C TYR A 98 12.02 3.35 -3.29
N ASP A 99 11.00 3.89 -2.61
CA ASP A 99 10.25 3.16 -1.58
C ASP A 99 9.54 1.94 -2.17
N TRP A 100 8.92 2.07 -3.36
CA TRP A 100 8.36 0.92 -4.08
C TRP A 100 9.41 -0.12 -4.44
N CYS A 101 10.58 0.30 -4.95
CA CYS A 101 11.69 -0.61 -5.23
C CYS A 101 12.15 -1.35 -3.96
N LYS A 102 12.27 -0.63 -2.83
CA LYS A 102 12.67 -1.21 -1.54
C LYS A 102 11.65 -2.22 -1.03
N GLN A 103 10.35 -1.90 -1.10
CA GLN A 103 9.28 -2.82 -0.70
C GLN A 103 9.23 -4.05 -1.60
N PHE A 104 9.34 -3.88 -2.92
CA PHE A 104 9.42 -4.99 -3.87
C PHE A 104 10.60 -5.92 -3.58
N LYS A 105 11.80 -5.35 -3.36
CA LYS A 105 13.01 -6.12 -3.01
C LYS A 105 12.85 -6.88 -1.70
N LYS A 106 12.25 -6.24 -0.68
CA LYS A 106 11.96 -6.87 0.61
C LYS A 106 11.04 -8.07 0.41
N ASN A 107 9.93 -7.90 -0.30
CA ASN A 107 8.97 -8.98 -0.57
C ASN A 107 9.62 -10.11 -1.36
N ASN A 108 10.39 -9.79 -2.41
CA ASN A 108 11.11 -10.79 -3.20
C ASN A 108 12.12 -11.59 -2.37
N ASN A 109 12.87 -10.91 -1.48
CA ASN A 109 13.78 -11.60 -0.57
C ASN A 109 13.02 -12.49 0.43
N GLU A 110 11.88 -12.04 0.92
CA GLU A 110 11.05 -12.84 1.83
C GLU A 110 10.48 -14.08 1.12
N ILE A 111 10.04 -13.96 -0.14
CA ILE A 111 9.66 -15.11 -0.98
C ILE A 111 10.81 -16.10 -1.10
N ILE A 112 12.04 -15.63 -1.36
CA ILE A 112 13.22 -16.50 -1.41
C ILE A 112 13.44 -17.25 -0.08
N GLN A 113 13.26 -16.57 1.05
CA GLN A 113 13.38 -17.22 2.37
C GLN A 113 12.27 -18.25 2.61
N VAL A 114 11.03 -17.98 2.18
CA VAL A 114 9.94 -18.95 2.29
C VAL A 114 10.23 -20.17 1.41
N CYS A 115 10.68 -19.99 0.16
CA CYS A 115 11.09 -21.10 -0.70
C CYS A 115 12.25 -21.91 -0.11
N LYS A 116 13.22 -21.23 0.54
CA LYS A 116 14.30 -21.92 1.24
C LYS A 116 13.76 -22.81 2.37
N LYS A 117 12.84 -22.29 3.20
CA LYS A 117 12.17 -23.06 4.26
C LYS A 117 11.44 -24.26 3.70
N ILE A 118 10.66 -24.09 2.62
CA ILE A 118 9.99 -25.21 1.93
C ILE A 118 11.01 -26.28 1.55
N SER A 119 12.16 -25.90 0.99
CA SER A 119 13.19 -26.85 0.55
C SER A 119 13.92 -27.60 1.67
N GLU A 120 13.83 -27.12 2.91
CA GLU A 120 14.45 -27.70 4.10
C GLU A 120 13.45 -28.51 4.95
N MET A 121 12.18 -28.55 4.54
CA MET A 121 11.15 -29.36 5.20
C MET A 121 11.40 -30.85 4.97
N HIS A 122 11.28 -31.62 6.06
CA HIS A 122 11.37 -33.07 6.02
C HIS A 122 9.95 -33.62 5.94
N LEU A 123 9.64 -34.30 4.83
CA LEU A 123 8.29 -34.79 4.56
C LEU A 123 8.02 -36.15 5.23
N ILE A 124 9.08 -36.83 5.66
CA ILE A 124 9.04 -38.10 6.38
C ILE A 124 9.69 -37.93 7.74
N LYS A 125 9.09 -38.54 8.77
CA LYS A 125 9.63 -38.51 10.12
C LYS A 125 10.25 -39.87 10.45
N ILE A 126 11.57 -39.93 10.51
CA ILE A 126 12.31 -41.15 10.86
C ILE A 126 13.05 -40.89 12.16
N GLU A 127 12.62 -41.55 13.24
CA GLU A 127 13.26 -41.45 14.55
C GLU A 127 14.48 -42.36 14.58
N LYS A 128 15.66 -41.80 14.87
CA LYS A 128 16.90 -42.57 14.93
C LYS A 128 16.87 -43.48 16.16
N LYS A 129 17.28 -44.74 15.99
CA LYS A 129 17.39 -45.74 17.07
C LYS A 129 16.06 -46.14 17.72
N VAL A 130 14.92 -45.83 17.08
CA VAL A 130 13.61 -46.29 17.51
C VAL A 130 13.11 -47.31 16.51
N VAL A 131 12.67 -48.47 17.03
CA VAL A 131 12.09 -49.53 16.21
C VAL A 131 10.57 -49.45 16.35
N HIS A 132 9.88 -49.24 15.23
CA HIS A 132 8.44 -49.05 15.21
C HIS A 132 7.71 -50.35 14.85
N ARG A 133 6.47 -50.51 15.34
CA ARG A 133 5.51 -51.41 14.69
C ARG A 133 5.00 -50.78 13.39
N ASP A 134 4.45 -51.59 12.50
CA ASP A 134 3.91 -51.15 11.22
C ASP A 134 2.74 -50.16 11.36
N GLU A 135 1.83 -50.42 12.30
CA GLU A 135 0.71 -49.51 12.63
C GLU A 135 1.21 -48.18 13.23
N GLU A 136 2.12 -48.25 14.21
CA GLU A 136 2.70 -47.05 14.84
C GLU A 136 3.44 -46.17 13.82
N PHE A 137 4.21 -46.79 12.92
CA PHE A 137 4.92 -46.08 11.87
C PHE A 137 3.94 -45.39 10.91
N ARG A 138 2.86 -46.06 10.52
CA ARG A 138 1.79 -45.49 9.68
C ARG A 138 1.18 -44.25 10.34
N ASP A 139 0.84 -44.33 11.62
CA ASP A 139 0.21 -43.21 12.35
C ASP A 139 1.16 -42.02 12.51
N ILE A 140 2.45 -42.27 12.71
CA ILE A 140 3.47 -41.22 12.76
C ILE A 140 3.60 -40.52 11.40
N GLN A 141 3.64 -41.29 10.30
CA GLN A 141 3.73 -40.71 8.96
C GLN A 141 2.46 -39.96 8.55
N GLU A 142 1.28 -40.43 8.95
CA GLU A 142 0.03 -39.73 8.66
C GLU A 142 -0.04 -38.39 9.40
N ARG A 143 0.39 -38.35 10.68
CA ARG A 143 0.50 -37.08 11.43
C ARG A 143 1.49 -36.12 10.79
N GLN A 144 2.68 -36.60 10.44
CA GLN A 144 3.70 -35.78 9.76
C GLN A 144 3.16 -35.21 8.44
N ARG A 145 2.43 -36.02 7.68
CA ARG A 145 1.82 -35.61 6.41
C ARG A 145 0.83 -34.47 6.58
N GLU A 146 -0.07 -34.56 7.55
CA GLU A 146 -1.05 -33.51 7.83
C GLU A 146 -0.37 -32.21 8.29
N GLU A 147 0.69 -32.31 9.10
CA GLU A 147 1.51 -31.16 9.49
C GLU A 147 2.21 -30.51 8.28
N VAL A 148 2.81 -31.31 7.42
CA VAL A 148 3.49 -30.85 6.19
C VAL A 148 2.50 -30.18 5.24
N LYS A 149 1.31 -30.74 5.03
CA LYS A 149 0.26 -30.13 4.19
C LYS A 149 -0.14 -28.75 4.74
N LYS A 150 -0.31 -28.62 6.05
CA LYS A 150 -0.63 -27.34 6.70
C LYS A 150 0.49 -26.31 6.50
N GLU A 151 1.74 -26.71 6.71
CA GLU A 151 2.89 -25.81 6.52
C GLU A 151 3.08 -25.40 5.05
N PHE A 152 2.85 -26.30 4.08
CA PHE A 152 2.85 -25.96 2.66
C PHE A 152 1.75 -24.98 2.29
N THR A 153 0.53 -25.19 2.79
CA THR A 153 -0.60 -24.27 2.56
C THR A 153 -0.24 -22.88 3.08
N LYS A 154 0.22 -22.79 4.33
CA LYS A 154 0.63 -21.54 4.97
C LYS A 154 1.77 -20.84 4.25
N ALA A 155 2.78 -21.60 3.80
CA ALA A 155 3.89 -21.05 3.02
C ALA A 155 3.42 -20.50 1.67
N HIS A 156 2.50 -21.20 1.01
CA HIS A 156 1.92 -20.78 -0.27
C HIS A 156 1.04 -19.53 -0.14
N GLU A 157 0.19 -19.47 0.89
CA GLU A 157 -0.61 -18.28 1.23
C GLU A 157 0.30 -17.07 1.47
N LYS A 158 1.38 -17.26 2.23
CA LYS A 158 2.35 -16.20 2.48
C LYS A 158 3.04 -15.71 1.20
N ILE A 159 3.42 -16.62 0.29
CA ILE A 159 3.99 -16.22 -1.01
C ILE A 159 2.95 -15.44 -1.82
N THR A 160 1.71 -15.91 -1.84
CA THR A 160 0.58 -15.26 -2.51
C THR A 160 0.37 -13.83 -2.00
N ASP A 161 0.41 -13.63 -0.69
CA ASP A 161 0.33 -12.31 -0.06
C ASP A 161 1.47 -11.39 -0.49
N LEU A 162 2.72 -11.87 -0.42
CA LEU A 162 3.89 -11.08 -0.81
C LEU A 162 3.85 -10.70 -2.30
N MET A 163 3.37 -11.60 -3.15
CA MET A 163 3.19 -11.35 -4.59
C MET A 163 2.10 -10.30 -4.83
N LEU A 164 0.94 -10.40 -4.19
CA LEU A 164 -0.15 -9.43 -4.35
C LEU A 164 0.23 -8.04 -3.79
N ASN A 165 0.93 -7.99 -2.66
CA ASN A 165 1.49 -6.76 -2.10
C ASN A 165 2.56 -6.13 -3.01
N SER A 166 3.21 -6.92 -3.87
CA SER A 166 4.15 -6.40 -4.87
C SER A 166 3.43 -5.97 -6.14
N TYR A 167 2.35 -6.68 -6.52
CA TYR A 167 1.57 -6.40 -7.71
C TYR A 167 0.81 -5.07 -7.65
N GLN A 168 0.43 -4.61 -6.45
CA GLN A 168 -0.27 -3.34 -6.28
C GLN A 168 0.49 -2.14 -6.90
N PHE A 169 1.83 -2.22 -7.01
CA PHE A 169 2.64 -1.16 -7.62
C PHE A 169 2.55 -1.15 -9.16
N PHE A 170 2.02 -2.22 -9.76
CA PHE A 170 1.97 -2.42 -11.21
C PHE A 170 0.57 -2.66 -11.77
N GLU A 171 -0.45 -2.69 -10.92
CA GLU A 171 -1.82 -3.04 -11.30
C GLU A 171 -2.40 -2.14 -12.40
N GLN A 172 -2.08 -0.84 -12.36
CA GLN A 172 -2.61 0.15 -13.30
C GLN A 172 -1.70 0.39 -14.51
N HIS A 173 -0.62 -0.40 -14.66
CA HIS A 173 0.33 -0.22 -15.75
C HIS A 173 -0.11 -0.87 -17.06
N PRO A 174 0.44 -0.43 -18.20
CA PRO A 174 0.08 -0.95 -19.52
C PRO A 174 0.46 -2.43 -19.74
N ALA A 175 -0.04 -3.00 -20.83
CA ALA A 175 0.05 -4.44 -21.11
C ALA A 175 1.48 -4.98 -21.23
N ASP A 176 2.44 -4.16 -21.64
CA ASP A 176 3.86 -4.50 -21.68
C ASP A 176 4.40 -4.82 -20.27
N ILE A 177 4.06 -4.00 -19.27
CA ILE A 177 4.42 -4.23 -17.87
C ILE A 177 3.68 -5.43 -17.29
N GLN A 178 2.41 -5.64 -17.67
CA GLN A 178 1.66 -6.84 -17.24
C GLN A 178 2.32 -8.14 -17.76
N ARG A 179 2.91 -8.11 -18.96
CA ARG A 179 3.66 -9.24 -19.51
C ARG A 179 4.96 -9.50 -18.74
N GLU A 180 5.68 -8.45 -18.36
CA GLU A 180 6.87 -8.58 -17.51
C GLU A 180 6.50 -9.09 -16.10
N TRP A 181 5.37 -8.66 -15.55
CA TRP A 181 4.83 -9.20 -14.29
C TRP A 181 4.51 -10.69 -14.41
N LYS A 182 3.85 -11.12 -15.49
CA LYS A 182 3.60 -12.55 -15.74
C LYS A 182 4.90 -13.36 -15.79
N THR A 183 5.92 -12.82 -16.46
CA THR A 183 7.25 -13.45 -16.52
C THR A 183 7.88 -13.56 -15.12
N TYR A 184 7.68 -12.57 -14.25
CA TYR A 184 8.09 -12.63 -12.85
C TYR A 184 7.32 -13.69 -12.05
N VAL A 185 5.99 -13.79 -12.24
CA VAL A 185 5.17 -14.84 -11.63
C VAL A 185 5.66 -16.23 -12.02
N ASP A 186 5.93 -16.48 -13.30
CA ASP A 186 6.44 -17.76 -13.80
C ASP A 186 7.82 -18.11 -13.18
N LYS A 187 8.67 -17.10 -12.97
CA LYS A 187 9.96 -17.28 -12.28
C LYS A 187 9.78 -17.66 -10.82
N VAL A 188 8.84 -17.04 -10.10
CA VAL A 188 8.56 -17.39 -8.70
C VAL A 188 7.93 -18.78 -8.61
N ASP A 189 7.00 -19.11 -9.50
CA ASP A 189 6.35 -20.41 -9.60
C ASP A 189 7.37 -21.54 -9.83
N LYS A 190 8.33 -21.32 -10.75
CA LYS A 190 9.45 -22.24 -10.94
C LYS A 190 10.33 -22.38 -9.69
N ARG A 191 10.56 -21.31 -8.93
CA ARG A 191 11.34 -21.39 -7.67
C ARG A 191 10.62 -22.22 -6.61
N VAL A 192 9.30 -22.06 -6.49
CA VAL A 192 8.47 -22.87 -5.58
C VAL A 192 8.51 -24.33 -6.00
N GLU A 193 8.36 -24.61 -7.30
CA GLU A 193 8.46 -25.96 -7.85
C GLU A 193 9.82 -26.63 -7.54
N GLU A 194 10.92 -25.92 -7.76
CA GLU A 194 12.26 -26.46 -7.45
C GLU A 194 12.48 -26.65 -5.95
N ALA A 195 11.93 -25.77 -5.10
CA ALA A 195 11.99 -25.95 -3.65
C ALA A 195 11.22 -27.20 -3.19
N LEU A 196 10.02 -27.42 -3.73
CA LEU A 196 9.20 -28.61 -3.45
C LEU A 196 9.89 -29.90 -3.91
N LYS A 197 10.43 -29.91 -5.15
CA LYS A 197 11.21 -31.06 -5.66
C LYS A 197 12.40 -31.38 -4.77
N LYS A 198 13.10 -30.34 -4.29
CA LYS A 198 14.25 -30.50 -3.38
C LYS A 198 13.81 -31.13 -2.05
N ALA A 199 12.71 -30.67 -1.45
CA ALA A 199 12.18 -31.23 -0.20
C ALA A 199 11.86 -32.73 -0.31
N VAL A 200 11.19 -33.13 -1.41
CA VAL A 200 10.90 -34.54 -1.70
C VAL A 200 12.18 -35.34 -1.91
N LYS A 201 13.12 -34.82 -2.72
CA LYS A 201 14.39 -35.49 -2.98
C LYS A 201 15.18 -35.73 -1.69
N THR A 202 15.31 -34.72 -0.84
CA THR A 202 16.02 -34.83 0.44
C THR A 202 15.32 -35.84 1.36
N SER A 203 14.00 -35.80 1.46
CA SER A 203 13.23 -36.75 2.29
C SER A 203 13.36 -38.20 1.81
N LEU A 204 13.33 -38.44 0.49
CA LEU A 204 13.58 -39.77 -0.08
C LEU A 204 15.02 -40.24 0.17
N GLN A 205 16.00 -39.35 0.05
CA GLN A 205 17.39 -39.66 0.35
C GLN A 205 17.57 -40.03 1.83
N ASP A 206 16.87 -39.35 2.73
CA ASP A 206 16.92 -39.65 4.17
C ASP A 206 16.26 -41.00 4.48
N LEU A 207 15.16 -41.35 3.80
CA LEU A 207 14.58 -42.69 3.90
C LEU A 207 15.53 -43.77 3.37
N CYS A 208 16.17 -43.55 2.21
CA CYS A 208 17.14 -44.50 1.67
C CYS A 208 18.32 -44.72 2.62
N LYS A 209 18.84 -43.66 3.25
CA LYS A 209 19.91 -43.75 4.25
C LYS A 209 19.45 -44.48 5.52
N ALA A 210 18.20 -44.28 5.93
CA ALA A 210 17.65 -44.99 7.09
C ALA A 210 17.53 -46.49 6.83
N LEU A 211 17.18 -46.90 5.60
CA LEU A 211 17.02 -48.30 5.22
C LEU A 211 18.36 -49.01 4.93
N ASN A 212 19.29 -48.33 4.23
CA ASN A 212 20.52 -48.96 3.73
C ASN A 212 21.76 -48.66 4.58
N GLY A 213 21.65 -47.76 5.57
CA GLY A 213 22.80 -47.23 6.29
C GLY A 213 23.41 -46.03 5.57
N VAL A 214 24.24 -45.27 6.29
CA VAL A 214 24.89 -44.05 5.76
C VAL A 214 26.10 -44.39 4.89
N ASP A 215 26.81 -45.47 5.22
CA ASP A 215 28.00 -45.98 4.52
C ASP A 215 28.01 -47.52 4.57
N THR A 216 28.79 -48.17 3.69
CA THR A 216 29.00 -49.63 3.68
C THR A 216 29.58 -50.19 4.98
N LYS A 217 30.06 -49.32 5.89
CA LYS A 217 30.65 -49.69 7.18
C LYS A 217 29.72 -49.44 8.38
N THR A 218 28.62 -48.73 8.21
CA THR A 218 27.72 -48.36 9.31
C THR A 218 26.45 -49.19 9.19
N GLU A 219 26.21 -50.07 10.17
CA GLU A 219 25.00 -50.89 10.20
C GLU A 219 23.74 -49.99 10.23
N PRO A 220 22.73 -50.26 9.38
CA PRO A 220 21.48 -49.52 9.39
C PRO A 220 20.76 -49.69 10.73
N SER A 221 20.16 -48.60 11.22
CA SER A 221 19.27 -48.67 12.39
C SER A 221 18.03 -49.46 12.01
N PRO A 222 17.63 -50.49 12.77
CA PRO A 222 16.41 -51.22 12.48
C PRO A 222 15.20 -50.29 12.56
N LEU A 223 14.38 -50.28 11.50
CA LEU A 223 13.21 -49.41 11.39
C LEU A 223 11.93 -50.09 11.90
N PHE A 224 11.78 -51.40 11.63
CA PHE A 224 10.57 -52.17 11.96
C PHE A 224 10.86 -53.30 12.93
N ARG A 225 9.94 -53.52 13.87
CA ARG A 225 9.93 -54.68 14.76
C ARG A 225 9.15 -55.80 14.09
N ILE A 226 9.81 -56.92 13.85
CA ILE A 226 9.20 -58.11 13.23
C ILE A 226 9.19 -59.23 14.28
N GLN A 227 8.08 -59.94 14.41
CA GLN A 227 7.96 -61.12 15.26
C GLN A 227 8.04 -62.37 14.38
N ALA A 228 8.95 -63.29 14.71
CA ALA A 228 8.95 -64.62 14.12
C ALA A 228 7.93 -65.48 14.90
N VAL A 229 6.90 -65.96 14.19
CA VAL A 229 5.87 -66.83 14.75
C VAL A 229 6.01 -68.19 14.10
N LEU A 230 6.16 -69.23 14.92
CA LEU A 230 6.16 -70.61 14.47
C LEU A 230 4.70 -71.09 14.44
N ASP A 231 4.19 -71.39 13.25
CA ASP A 231 2.85 -71.94 13.03
C ASP A 231 3.00 -73.39 12.54
N ASP A 232 2.65 -74.34 13.41
CA ASP A 232 2.92 -75.78 13.29
C ASP A 232 4.39 -76.14 12.98
N ILE A 233 4.77 -76.19 11.70
CA ILE A 233 6.09 -76.60 11.17
C ILE A 233 6.75 -75.45 10.38
N LYS A 234 6.02 -74.36 10.11
CA LYS A 234 6.47 -73.26 9.27
C LYS A 234 6.73 -72.01 10.10
N MET A 235 7.94 -71.49 9.98
CA MET A 235 8.29 -70.19 10.56
C MET A 235 7.81 -69.09 9.61
N ASP A 236 6.88 -68.25 10.07
CA ASP A 236 6.39 -67.07 9.35
C ASP A 236 6.66 -65.80 10.16
N PHE A 237 6.76 -64.66 9.45
CA PHE A 237 7.00 -63.36 10.07
C PHE A 237 5.69 -62.57 10.20
N LYS A 238 5.46 -61.96 11.37
CA LYS A 238 4.37 -61.01 11.62
C LYS A 238 4.93 -59.62 11.96
N PRO A 239 4.63 -58.58 11.18
CA PRO A 239 3.94 -58.61 9.89
C PRO A 239 4.81 -59.28 8.79
N PRO A 240 4.18 -59.84 7.73
CA PRO A 240 4.92 -60.41 6.61
C PRO A 240 5.69 -59.34 5.82
N MET A 241 6.83 -59.72 5.25
CA MET A 241 7.75 -58.76 4.62
C MET A 241 7.14 -57.97 3.44
N HIS A 242 6.21 -58.60 2.69
CA HIS A 242 5.53 -57.91 1.59
C HIS A 242 4.65 -56.74 2.10
N GLN A 243 4.00 -56.89 3.25
CA GLN A 243 3.17 -55.84 3.85
C GLN A 243 4.03 -54.64 4.27
N LEU A 244 5.24 -54.87 4.79
CA LEU A 244 6.18 -53.81 5.13
C LEU A 244 6.67 -53.06 3.88
N LYS A 245 6.93 -53.79 2.78
CA LYS A 245 7.29 -53.19 1.49
C LYS A 245 6.15 -52.31 0.97
N ASP A 246 4.91 -52.80 1.01
CA ASP A 246 3.73 -52.07 0.55
C ASP A 246 3.48 -50.81 1.41
N LEU A 247 3.72 -50.89 2.72
CA LEU A 247 3.67 -49.75 3.64
C LEU A 247 4.69 -48.68 3.24
N LEU A 248 5.95 -49.06 2.98
CA LEU A 248 6.98 -48.11 2.55
C LEU A 248 6.65 -47.47 1.20
N GLN A 249 6.15 -48.25 0.23
CA GLN A 249 5.71 -47.72 -1.06
C GLN A 249 4.55 -46.74 -0.92
N MET A 250 3.58 -47.05 -0.05
CA MET A 250 2.47 -46.17 0.28
C MET A 250 2.97 -44.85 0.88
N VAL A 251 3.87 -44.90 1.87
CA VAL A 251 4.44 -43.70 2.49
C VAL A 251 5.16 -42.82 1.46
N CYS A 252 5.96 -43.41 0.55
CA CYS A 252 6.63 -42.66 -0.52
C CYS A 252 5.65 -41.99 -1.49
N ARG A 253 4.61 -42.72 -1.91
CA ARG A 253 3.57 -42.19 -2.81
C ARG A 253 2.85 -41.03 -2.14
N ASP A 254 2.40 -41.27 -0.92
CA ASP A 254 1.56 -40.31 -0.23
C ASP A 254 2.33 -39.07 0.21
N MET A 255 3.62 -39.21 0.56
CA MET A 255 4.55 -38.10 0.72
C MET A 255 4.59 -37.23 -0.54
N THR A 256 4.63 -37.83 -1.72
CA THR A 256 4.60 -37.09 -2.99
C THR A 256 3.25 -36.42 -3.22
N MET A 257 2.14 -37.05 -2.79
CA MET A 257 0.80 -36.46 -2.89
C MET A 257 0.60 -35.23 -1.99
N THR A 258 1.43 -35.02 -0.94
CA THR A 258 1.36 -33.78 -0.14
C THR A 258 1.60 -32.51 -0.97
N LEU A 259 2.34 -32.62 -2.08
CA LEU A 259 2.64 -31.51 -2.98
C LEU A 259 1.38 -31.00 -3.71
N ALA A 260 0.35 -31.85 -3.87
CA ALA A 260 -0.87 -31.50 -4.60
C ALA A 260 -1.67 -30.37 -3.92
N VAL A 261 -1.39 -30.08 -2.65
CA VAL A 261 -2.00 -28.98 -1.90
C VAL A 261 -1.53 -27.60 -2.39
N VAL A 262 -0.39 -27.52 -3.10
CA VAL A 262 0.16 -26.26 -3.62
C VAL A 262 -0.29 -26.05 -5.07
N PRO A 263 -1.27 -25.18 -5.35
CA PRO A 263 -1.67 -24.87 -6.72
C PRO A 263 -0.62 -24.03 -7.45
N ARG A 264 -0.68 -24.02 -8.78
CA ARG A 264 0.18 -23.17 -9.62
C ARG A 264 -0.15 -21.69 -9.40
N LEU A 265 0.89 -20.86 -9.24
CA LEU A 265 0.72 -19.46 -8.83
C LEU A 265 -0.06 -18.63 -9.85
N ALA A 266 0.13 -18.83 -11.15
CA ALA A 266 -0.48 -17.98 -12.17
C ALA A 266 -2.02 -17.94 -12.06
N ALA A 267 -2.67 -19.09 -12.08
CA ALA A 267 -4.13 -19.17 -11.95
C ALA A 267 -4.61 -18.82 -10.53
N HIS A 268 -3.87 -19.27 -9.51
CA HIS A 268 -4.21 -19.02 -8.11
C HIS A 268 -4.22 -17.53 -7.76
N LEU A 269 -3.20 -16.77 -8.19
CA LEU A 269 -3.10 -15.33 -7.95
C LEU A 269 -4.27 -14.57 -8.56
N HIS A 270 -4.71 -14.93 -9.78
CA HIS A 270 -5.87 -14.32 -10.41
C HIS A 270 -7.15 -14.57 -9.62
N ALA A 271 -7.37 -15.81 -9.16
CA ALA A 271 -8.54 -16.17 -8.37
C ALA A 271 -8.56 -15.44 -7.02
N VAL A 272 -7.45 -15.45 -6.28
CA VAL A 272 -7.34 -14.80 -4.97
C VAL A 272 -7.49 -13.29 -5.09
N LYS A 273 -6.88 -12.68 -6.12
CA LYS A 273 -7.05 -11.24 -6.37
C LYS A 273 -8.51 -10.90 -6.66
N ALA A 274 -9.16 -11.64 -7.55
CA ALA A 274 -10.56 -11.41 -7.88
C ALA A 274 -11.46 -11.50 -6.63
N GLU A 275 -11.18 -12.44 -5.74
CA GLU A 275 -11.90 -12.55 -4.47
C GLU A 275 -11.63 -11.37 -3.53
N ARG A 276 -10.37 -10.96 -3.37
CA ARG A 276 -10.02 -9.77 -2.57
C ARG A 276 -10.68 -8.50 -3.10
N ASP A 277 -10.76 -8.34 -4.41
CA ASP A 277 -11.40 -7.19 -5.04
C ASP A 277 -12.92 -7.21 -4.81
N ARG A 278 -13.56 -8.39 -4.83
CA ARG A 278 -14.97 -8.55 -4.45
C ARG A 278 -15.20 -8.18 -2.99
N VAL A 279 -14.39 -8.69 -2.08
CA VAL A 279 -14.48 -8.39 -0.65
C VAL A 279 -14.26 -6.91 -0.38
N ARG A 280 -13.24 -6.29 -0.98
CA ARG A 280 -13.01 -4.83 -0.87
C ARG A 280 -14.19 -4.02 -1.39
N LYS A 281 -14.77 -4.39 -2.53
CA LYS A 281 -15.97 -3.73 -3.08
C LYS A 281 -17.17 -3.90 -2.15
N ALA A 282 -17.39 -5.10 -1.61
CA ALA A 282 -18.48 -5.36 -0.67
C ALA A 282 -18.33 -4.53 0.62
N GLN A 283 -17.13 -4.47 1.19
CA GLN A 283 -16.80 -3.65 2.36
C GLN A 283 -17.02 -2.15 2.07
N MET A 284 -16.57 -1.66 0.91
CA MET A 284 -16.76 -0.26 0.52
C MET A 284 -18.25 0.07 0.36
N GLU A 285 -19.04 -0.83 -0.23
CA GLU A 285 -20.49 -0.69 -0.34
C GLU A 285 -21.21 -0.77 1.02
N GLU A 286 -20.73 -1.62 1.93
CA GLU A 286 -21.24 -1.66 3.30
C GLU A 286 -20.95 -0.36 4.06
N VAL A 287 -19.71 0.15 3.99
CA VAL A 287 -19.33 1.45 4.58
C VAL A 287 -20.17 2.58 3.97
N ARG A 288 -20.40 2.54 2.65
CA ARG A 288 -21.28 3.50 1.96
C ARG A 288 -22.72 3.43 2.48
N ARG A 289 -23.28 2.23 2.62
CA ARG A 289 -24.64 2.03 3.17
C ARG A 289 -24.73 2.44 4.62
N ALA A 290 -23.73 2.13 5.44
CA ALA A 290 -23.67 2.56 6.83
C ALA A 290 -23.63 4.08 6.93
N ALA A 291 -22.78 4.75 6.12
CA ALA A 291 -22.74 6.21 6.05
C ALA A 291 -24.09 6.80 5.61
N GLN A 292 -24.76 6.20 4.61
CA GLN A 292 -26.09 6.62 4.18
C GLN A 292 -27.16 6.45 5.27
N ARG A 293 -27.14 5.34 6.03
CA ARG A 293 -28.05 5.12 7.16
C ARG A 293 -27.82 6.14 8.26
N THR A 294 -26.57 6.35 8.68
CA THR A 294 -26.23 7.35 9.70
C THR A 294 -26.66 8.75 9.28
N LEU A 295 -26.46 9.11 8.01
CA LEU A 295 -26.95 10.38 7.47
C LEU A 295 -28.48 10.44 7.48
N GLY A 296 -29.16 9.36 7.09
CA GLY A 296 -30.62 9.25 7.14
C GLY A 296 -31.19 9.37 8.56
N ASP A 297 -30.57 8.72 9.54
CA ASP A 297 -30.98 8.76 10.95
C ASP A 297 -30.77 10.14 11.57
N LEU A 298 -29.63 10.79 11.25
CA LEU A 298 -29.38 12.18 11.66
C LEU A 298 -30.42 13.13 11.07
N TRP A 299 -30.79 12.91 9.80
CA TRP A 299 -31.80 13.70 9.12
C TRP A 299 -33.22 13.43 9.66
N GLY A 300 -33.57 12.17 9.92
CA GLY A 300 -34.85 11.76 10.52
C GLY A 300 -35.02 12.25 11.95
N ARG A 301 -33.95 12.25 12.76
CA ARG A 301 -33.95 12.87 14.09
C ARG A 301 -34.13 14.39 14.02
N SER A 302 -33.55 15.04 13.02
CA SER A 302 -33.79 16.47 12.75
C SER A 302 -35.25 16.76 12.41
N VAL A 303 -35.91 15.88 11.64
CA VAL A 303 -37.33 16.01 11.25
C VAL A 303 -38.28 15.63 12.40
N SER A 304 -37.90 14.72 13.30
CA SER A 304 -38.71 14.38 14.47
C SER A 304 -38.68 15.45 15.58
N VAL A 305 -37.67 16.33 15.59
CA VAL A 305 -37.53 17.42 16.56
C VAL A 305 -38.14 18.74 16.03
N GLY A 306 -38.36 18.85 14.72
CA GLY A 306 -39.11 19.95 14.11
C GLY A 306 -40.21 19.40 13.22
N GLY A 307 -41.45 19.38 13.71
CA GLY A 307 -42.60 19.03 12.90
C GLY A 307 -42.72 19.96 11.69
N GLY A 308 -42.85 19.38 10.50
CA GLY A 308 -43.16 20.11 9.27
C GLY A 308 -41.98 20.17 8.28
N PHE A 309 -42.14 19.45 7.18
CA PHE A 309 -41.18 19.40 6.07
C PHE A 309 -41.31 20.64 5.19
N CYS A 310 -40.18 21.09 4.62
CA CYS A 310 -40.06 22.08 3.55
C CYS A 310 -40.38 23.54 3.90
N SER A 311 -39.46 24.19 4.62
CA SER A 311 -39.01 25.58 4.32
C SER A 311 -37.80 26.03 5.16
N GLU A 312 -37.32 25.24 6.12
CA GLU A 312 -36.41 25.70 7.19
C GLU A 312 -35.01 25.05 7.19
N SER A 313 -34.38 24.86 6.04
CA SER A 313 -33.02 24.27 5.97
C SER A 313 -31.95 25.09 6.71
N HIS A 314 -32.20 26.37 6.99
CA HIS A 314 -31.28 27.24 7.73
C HIS A 314 -31.68 27.46 9.20
N ILE A 315 -32.97 27.32 9.55
CA ILE A 315 -33.49 27.58 10.91
C ILE A 315 -33.48 26.28 11.74
N GLY A 316 -33.91 25.15 11.17
CA GLY A 316 -33.87 23.85 11.85
C GLY A 316 -32.46 23.36 12.15
N LEU A 317 -31.49 23.67 11.28
CA LEU A 317 -30.09 23.32 11.51
C LEU A 317 -29.47 24.12 12.66
N SER A 318 -29.95 25.34 12.92
CA SER A 318 -29.49 26.17 14.04
C SER A 318 -29.90 25.59 15.39
N ALA A 319 -31.08 24.96 15.47
CA ALA A 319 -31.58 24.32 16.69
C ALA A 319 -30.83 23.03 17.08
N VAL A 320 -30.30 22.29 16.10
CA VAL A 320 -29.57 21.03 16.34
C VAL A 320 -28.05 21.21 16.25
N ARG A 321 -27.57 22.39 15.82
CA ARG A 321 -26.15 22.73 15.63
C ARG A 321 -25.28 22.36 16.83
N GLU A 322 -25.64 22.81 18.02
CA GLU A 322 -24.83 22.58 19.23
C GLU A 322 -24.81 21.10 19.64
N VAL A 323 -25.90 20.37 19.42
CA VAL A 323 -26.00 18.93 19.71
C VAL A 323 -25.20 18.10 18.70
N CYS A 324 -25.20 18.50 17.43
CA CYS A 324 -24.36 17.88 16.40
C CYS A 324 -22.88 18.16 16.65
N ILE A 325 -22.51 19.40 16.98
CA ILE A 325 -21.14 19.79 17.31
C ILE A 325 -20.63 19.00 18.51
N SER A 326 -21.39 18.90 19.60
CA SER A 326 -20.96 18.16 20.79
C SER A 326 -20.81 16.65 20.53
N SER A 327 -21.74 16.06 19.77
CA SER A 327 -21.70 14.63 19.40
C SER A 327 -20.52 14.31 18.47
N LEU A 328 -20.25 15.17 17.49
CA LEU A 328 -19.10 15.03 16.58
C LEU A 328 -17.77 15.25 17.32
N GLY A 329 -17.75 16.18 18.28
CA GLY A 329 -16.61 16.37 19.18
C GLY A 329 -16.29 15.10 19.96
N SER A 330 -17.28 14.52 20.64
CA SER A 330 -17.12 13.29 21.42
C SER A 330 -16.70 12.10 20.58
N LEU A 331 -17.21 12.00 19.36
CA LEU A 331 -16.79 10.98 18.42
C LEU A 331 -15.34 11.18 17.96
N ALA A 332 -14.91 12.41 17.72
CA ALA A 332 -13.51 12.72 17.42
C ALA A 332 -12.58 12.40 18.61
N GLY A 333 -13.04 12.63 19.85
CA GLY A 333 -12.36 12.22 21.07
C GLY A 333 -12.20 10.70 21.17
N ARG A 334 -13.29 9.94 20.93
CA ARG A 334 -13.27 8.46 20.93
C ARG A 334 -12.39 7.86 19.83
N LEU A 335 -12.27 8.52 18.69
CA LEU A 335 -11.35 8.13 17.61
C LEU A 335 -9.89 8.55 17.87
N GLY A 336 -9.61 9.19 19.02
CA GLY A 336 -8.27 9.64 19.40
C GLY A 336 -7.69 10.72 18.49
N LEU A 337 -8.55 11.55 17.90
CA LEU A 337 -8.17 12.64 16.99
C LEU A 337 -7.89 13.96 17.73
N VAL A 338 -8.42 14.11 18.94
CA VAL A 338 -8.29 15.31 19.80
C VAL A 338 -6.92 15.33 20.48
N GLY A 339 -6.28 16.51 20.56
CA GLY A 339 -5.05 16.72 21.31
C GLY A 339 -3.75 16.32 20.60
N ARG A 340 -3.77 16.12 19.28
CA ARG A 340 -2.58 15.69 18.49
C ARG A 340 -1.57 16.81 18.18
N GLY A 341 -1.80 18.04 18.64
CA GLY A 341 -0.87 19.17 18.45
C GLY A 341 -0.62 19.53 16.98
N LEU A 342 -1.56 19.24 16.09
CA LEU A 342 -1.42 19.52 14.66
C LEU A 342 -1.68 21.01 14.40
N GLU A 343 -0.63 21.74 14.05
CA GLU A 343 -0.72 23.16 13.70
C GLU A 343 -0.82 23.35 12.19
N LEU A 344 -1.64 24.33 11.78
CA LEU A 344 -1.75 24.74 10.40
C LEU A 344 -0.46 25.42 9.91
N PRO A 345 -0.06 25.24 8.64
CA PRO A 345 1.13 25.89 8.09
C PRO A 345 1.07 27.42 8.18
N ALA A 346 2.22 28.07 8.39
CA ALA A 346 2.32 29.54 8.60
C ALA A 346 1.80 30.42 7.44
N PHE A 347 1.61 29.87 6.24
CA PHE A 347 1.02 30.60 5.11
C PHE A 347 -0.52 30.59 5.12
N TRP A 348 -1.13 29.90 6.10
CA TRP A 348 -2.57 29.77 6.20
C TRP A 348 -3.21 31.08 6.68
N PRO A 349 -4.22 31.62 6.00
CA PRO A 349 -4.86 32.87 6.37
C PRO A 349 -5.74 32.67 7.61
N GLY A 350 -5.20 32.98 8.80
CA GLY A 350 -5.92 32.90 10.07
C GLY A 350 -5.29 33.81 11.13
N ASP A 351 -6.12 34.35 12.02
CA ASP A 351 -5.66 35.17 13.14
C ASP A 351 -4.84 34.35 14.14
N SER A 352 -3.92 35.02 14.84
CA SER A 352 -2.96 34.45 15.81
C SER A 352 -3.58 33.80 17.06
N ALA A 353 -4.91 33.72 17.14
CA ALA A 353 -5.66 33.20 18.28
C ALA A 353 -6.05 31.70 18.19
N GLY A 354 -5.65 30.97 17.14
CA GLY A 354 -5.78 29.51 17.16
C GLY A 354 -5.48 28.84 15.82
N ASN A 355 -4.29 28.25 15.68
CA ASN A 355 -3.90 27.49 14.48
C ASN A 355 -3.90 25.97 14.70
N GLN A 356 -4.50 25.50 15.78
CA GLN A 356 -4.49 24.08 16.15
C GLN A 356 -5.72 23.34 15.63
N ILE A 357 -5.48 22.26 14.92
CA ILE A 357 -6.49 21.32 14.42
C ILE A 357 -6.83 20.35 15.56
N TRP A 358 -8.12 20.28 15.91
CA TRP A 358 -8.63 19.37 16.94
C TRP A 358 -7.94 19.52 18.32
N ALA A 359 -7.72 20.76 18.77
CA ALA A 359 -7.11 21.02 20.09
C ALA A 359 -7.93 20.41 21.24
N ASP A 360 -9.23 20.72 21.29
CA ASP A 360 -10.19 20.21 22.27
C ASP A 360 -11.42 19.61 21.60
N GLU A 361 -12.17 18.78 22.34
CA GLU A 361 -13.38 18.10 21.87
C GLU A 361 -14.42 19.06 21.27
N ALA A 362 -14.61 20.23 21.89
CA ALA A 362 -15.53 21.26 21.42
C ALA A 362 -15.07 21.92 20.11
N ILE A 363 -13.76 22.14 19.94
CA ILE A 363 -13.17 22.73 18.73
C ILE A 363 -13.22 21.70 17.59
N ALA A 364 -12.95 20.43 17.90
CA ALA A 364 -13.02 19.35 16.94
C ALA A 364 -14.44 19.12 16.40
N GLY A 365 -15.43 19.15 17.29
CA GLY A 365 -16.84 19.10 16.89
C GLY A 365 -17.22 20.21 15.92
N ARG A 366 -16.77 21.45 16.17
CA ARG A 366 -17.04 22.61 15.29
C ARG A 366 -16.38 22.49 13.93
N GLN A 367 -15.12 22.06 13.88
CA GLN A 367 -14.38 21.87 12.62
C GLN A 367 -14.99 20.75 11.77
N VAL A 368 -15.35 19.63 12.40
CA VAL A 368 -15.98 18.48 11.70
C VAL A 368 -17.39 18.83 11.23
N PHE A 369 -18.20 19.50 12.05
CA PHE A 369 -19.54 19.94 11.67
C PHE A 369 -19.52 20.90 10.48
N ARG A 370 -18.62 21.89 10.48
CA ARG A 370 -18.46 22.82 9.35
C ARG A 370 -18.04 22.10 8.07
N ALA A 371 -17.11 21.14 8.15
CA ALA A 371 -16.66 20.38 6.99
C ALA A 371 -17.79 19.53 6.38
N LEU A 372 -18.58 18.86 7.24
CA LEU A 372 -19.76 18.11 6.82
C LEU A 372 -20.82 19.01 6.20
N TYR A 373 -21.09 20.18 6.79
CA TYR A 373 -22.06 21.14 6.26
C TYR A 373 -21.65 21.64 4.87
N SER A 374 -20.39 22.02 4.67
CA SER A 374 -19.88 22.44 3.36
C SER A 374 -19.95 21.32 2.32
N PHE A 375 -19.69 20.07 2.72
CA PHE A 375 -19.81 18.91 1.82
C PHE A 375 -21.26 18.62 1.41
N ILE A 376 -22.19 18.70 2.37
CA ILE A 376 -23.63 18.50 2.11
C ILE A 376 -24.17 19.65 1.24
N ALA A 377 -23.79 20.90 1.52
CA ALA A 377 -24.15 22.05 0.70
C ALA A 377 -23.60 21.91 -0.74
N PHE A 378 -22.38 21.40 -0.91
CA PHE A 378 -21.81 21.10 -2.22
C PHE A 378 -22.57 19.99 -2.95
N ALA A 379 -22.92 18.90 -2.28
CA ALA A 379 -23.68 17.81 -2.87
C ALA A 379 -25.08 18.27 -3.31
N ALA A 380 -25.74 19.11 -2.50
CA ALA A 380 -27.04 19.68 -2.80
C ALA A 380 -27.01 20.71 -3.95
N LEU A 381 -25.96 21.54 -4.02
CA LEU A 381 -25.77 22.49 -5.13
C LEU A 381 -25.37 21.76 -6.43
N GLY A 382 -24.59 20.68 -6.34
CA GLY A 382 -24.18 19.86 -7.48
C GLY A 382 -25.35 19.13 -8.12
N THR A 383 -26.31 18.63 -7.33
CA THR A 383 -27.55 18.04 -7.86
C THR A 383 -28.48 19.10 -8.44
N ALA A 384 -28.60 20.28 -7.82
CA ALA A 384 -29.35 21.40 -8.40
C ALA A 384 -28.77 21.89 -9.74
N TYR A 385 -27.44 21.94 -9.87
CA TYR A 385 -26.75 22.31 -11.11
C TYR A 385 -26.91 21.26 -12.22
N GLN A 386 -26.88 19.97 -11.87
CA GLN A 386 -27.19 18.86 -12.79
C GLN A 386 -28.63 18.94 -13.32
N ILE A 387 -29.60 19.24 -12.45
CA ILE A 387 -31.01 19.43 -12.82
C ILE A 387 -31.16 20.65 -13.73
N TYR A 388 -30.49 21.77 -13.42
CA TYR A 388 -30.50 22.97 -14.28
C TYR A 388 -29.91 22.69 -15.67
N GLY A 389 -28.85 21.89 -15.77
CA GLY A 389 -28.26 21.46 -17.04
C GLY A 389 -29.19 20.58 -17.89
N GLN A 390 -30.16 19.88 -17.28
CA GLN A 390 -31.17 19.08 -17.98
C GLN A 390 -32.42 19.87 -18.37
N VAL A 391 -32.62 21.08 -17.83
CA VAL A 391 -33.76 21.98 -18.14
C VAL A 391 -33.44 22.95 -19.28
N ALA A 392 -32.23 22.90 -19.86
CA ALA A 392 -31.92 23.60 -21.12
C ALA A 392 -32.81 23.04 -22.25
N PRO A 393 -33.57 23.89 -22.96
CA PRO A 393 -34.72 23.42 -23.73
C PRO A 393 -34.29 22.59 -24.94
N SER A 394 -34.81 21.36 -25.00
CA SER A 394 -35.00 20.64 -26.24
C SER A 394 -36.13 21.33 -27.01
N SER A 395 -35.81 21.77 -28.23
CA SER A 395 -36.71 22.26 -29.28
C SER A 395 -37.15 23.74 -29.19
N GLY A 396 -36.49 24.55 -30.04
CA GLY A 396 -37.11 25.62 -30.83
C GLY A 396 -37.50 26.91 -30.12
N THR A 397 -36.61 27.91 -30.12
CA THR A 397 -36.80 29.24 -30.74
C THR A 397 -35.45 29.98 -30.63
N VAL A 398 -34.97 30.51 -31.75
CA VAL A 398 -33.74 31.31 -31.83
C VAL A 398 -33.95 32.61 -31.04
N LEU A 399 -33.27 32.72 -29.90
CA LEU A 399 -32.83 34.01 -29.36
C LEU A 399 -31.31 33.94 -29.32
N GLU A 400 -30.68 34.61 -30.27
CA GLU A 400 -29.24 34.87 -30.29
C GLU A 400 -28.85 35.57 -28.98
N VAL A 401 -28.11 34.85 -28.13
CA VAL A 401 -27.32 35.45 -27.05
C VAL A 401 -25.86 35.36 -27.50
N PRO A 402 -25.10 36.49 -27.52
CA PRO A 402 -23.80 36.52 -28.16
C PRO A 402 -22.79 35.63 -27.43
N THR A 403 -21.93 35.02 -28.23
CA THR A 403 -20.84 34.11 -27.88
C THR A 403 -19.72 34.80 -27.09
N GLU A 404 -19.98 35.17 -25.83
CA GLU A 404 -18.95 35.53 -24.82
C GLU A 404 -18.98 34.58 -23.59
N GLY A 405 -19.67 33.44 -23.71
CA GLY A 405 -19.97 32.56 -22.58
C GLY A 405 -18.82 31.70 -22.06
N SER A 406 -17.73 31.50 -22.80
CA SER A 406 -16.65 30.59 -22.34
C SER A 406 -15.81 31.19 -21.22
N VAL A 407 -15.50 32.49 -21.29
CA VAL A 407 -14.65 33.16 -20.30
C VAL A 407 -15.44 33.48 -19.03
N LEU A 408 -16.71 33.88 -19.17
CA LEU A 408 -17.58 34.17 -18.03
C LEU A 408 -17.95 32.89 -17.26
N ASN A 409 -18.20 31.77 -17.96
CA ASN A 409 -18.41 30.47 -17.30
C ASN A 409 -17.13 29.94 -16.67
N LEU A 410 -15.96 30.14 -17.30
CA LEU A 410 -14.67 29.76 -16.70
C LEU A 410 -14.33 30.65 -15.49
N ALA A 411 -14.66 31.94 -15.54
CA ALA A 411 -14.49 32.88 -14.44
C ALA A 411 -15.46 32.57 -13.30
N LEU A 412 -16.71 32.19 -13.58
CA LEU A 412 -17.65 31.71 -12.57
C LEU A 412 -17.22 30.37 -11.96
N LEU A 413 -16.66 29.45 -12.76
CA LEU A 413 -16.03 28.22 -12.28
C LEU A 413 -14.79 28.49 -11.43
N PHE A 414 -13.97 29.47 -11.82
CA PHE A 414 -12.79 29.89 -11.06
C PHE A 414 -13.20 30.59 -9.76
N CYS A 415 -14.19 31.47 -9.78
CA CYS A 415 -14.73 32.12 -8.60
C CYS A 415 -15.43 31.11 -7.67
N ALA A 416 -16.16 30.13 -8.20
CA ALA A 416 -16.79 29.07 -7.41
C ALA A 416 -15.74 28.14 -6.80
N SER A 417 -14.71 27.75 -7.54
CA SER A 417 -13.61 26.91 -7.04
C SER A 417 -12.65 27.66 -6.10
N ALA A 418 -12.42 28.96 -6.31
CA ALA A 418 -11.67 29.83 -5.41
C ALA A 418 -12.46 30.12 -4.12
N ALA A 419 -13.77 30.40 -4.22
CA ALA A 419 -14.66 30.50 -3.07
C ALA A 419 -14.74 29.18 -2.30
N GLN A 420 -14.69 28.03 -2.98
CA GLN A 420 -14.53 26.72 -2.36
C GLN A 420 -13.16 26.53 -1.70
N GLY A 421 -12.08 26.96 -2.34
CA GLY A 421 -10.74 26.94 -1.75
C GLY A 421 -10.67 27.79 -0.48
N ILE A 422 -11.31 28.96 -0.48
CA ILE A 422 -11.41 29.87 0.67
C ILE A 422 -12.36 29.31 1.74
N SER A 423 -13.48 28.70 1.35
CA SER A 423 -14.42 28.08 2.28
C SER A 423 -13.81 26.85 2.95
N VAL A 424 -13.13 25.98 2.20
CA VAL A 424 -12.36 24.84 2.71
C VAL A 424 -11.15 25.30 3.54
N ALA A 425 -10.51 26.41 3.17
CA ALA A 425 -9.45 27.00 3.98
C ALA A 425 -9.98 27.59 5.31
N SER A 426 -11.20 28.15 5.31
CA SER A 426 -11.90 28.64 6.49
C SER A 426 -12.35 27.51 7.44
N LEU A 427 -12.52 26.26 6.95
CA LEU A 427 -12.89 25.09 7.76
C LEU A 427 -11.85 24.73 8.84
N ALA A 428 -10.57 25.02 8.60
CA ALA A 428 -9.49 24.67 9.51
C ALA A 428 -9.26 25.74 10.60
N ASN A 429 -9.80 26.95 10.44
CA ASN A 429 -9.62 28.03 11.40
C ASN A 429 -10.70 27.95 12.52
N PRO A 430 -10.31 27.79 13.80
CA PRO A 430 -11.21 27.78 14.94
C PRO A 430 -11.79 29.17 15.33
N SER A 431 -11.49 30.25 14.60
CA SER A 431 -11.85 31.61 15.01
C SER A 431 -13.36 31.83 15.29
N PRO A 432 -13.71 32.65 16.31
CA PRO A 432 -15.05 32.74 16.90
C PRO A 432 -15.99 33.73 16.20
N LEU A 433 -15.61 34.28 15.05
CA LEU A 433 -16.40 35.30 14.35
C LEU A 433 -17.45 34.66 13.43
N SER A 434 -18.50 34.12 14.04
CA SER A 434 -19.87 34.47 13.69
C SER A 434 -20.84 33.82 14.69
N LEU A 435 -21.47 34.72 15.46
CA LEU A 435 -22.72 34.55 16.22
C LEU A 435 -22.64 33.77 17.55
N VAL A 436 -22.23 34.44 18.64
CA VAL A 436 -22.92 34.52 19.97
C VAL A 436 -22.34 35.73 20.75
N PRO A 437 -23.14 36.52 21.52
CA PRO A 437 -22.65 37.65 22.33
C PRO A 437 -21.85 37.16 23.54
N GLY A 438 -20.72 37.80 23.82
CA GLY A 438 -19.91 37.50 24.99
C GLY A 438 -20.60 37.94 26.28
N PHE A 439 -20.83 37.00 27.19
CA PHE A 439 -20.87 37.29 28.62
C PHE A 439 -19.78 36.47 29.31
N ARG A 440 -18.85 37.19 29.96
CA ARG A 440 -17.94 36.63 30.96
C ARG A 440 -18.77 36.28 32.20
N SER A 441 -18.73 35.03 32.65
CA SER A 441 -18.96 34.71 34.05
C SER A 441 -17.61 34.78 34.76
N GLU A 442 -17.43 35.80 35.59
CA GLU A 442 -16.32 35.87 36.54
C GLU A 442 -16.43 34.71 37.54
N GLN A 443 -15.28 34.06 37.79
CA GLN A 443 -14.91 33.51 39.09
C GLN A 443 -13.45 33.86 39.35
#